data_AF-A0A1T5L708-F1
#
_entry.id   AF-A0A1T5L708-F1
#
_cell.length_a   1.000
_cell.length_b   1.000
_cell.length_c   1.000
_cell.angle_alpha   90.00
_cell.angle_beta   90.00
_cell.angle_gamma   90.00
#
_symmetry.space_group_name_H-M   'P 1'
#
loop_
_entity.id
_entity.type
_entity.pdbx_description
1 polymer ?
#
loop_
_entity_poly.entity_id
_entity_poly.type
_entity_poly.pdbx_seq_one_letter_code
_entity_poly.pdbx_strand_id
1 'polypeptide(L)'
;MISKYKDYLEKKLVSAGIKRKVYRSMKELKASGAVHIGAVLFEDEKFQKDGSKKMYTLENGTKVKRIKKLTRKTQMTVIIGDYSEEKCEAIFSEFLKGIGAGIDDGNGNYVEINILKSYWVDEKDSILKSKIAVQILIEFIGGVYVDVPFVKINEIEITGTEIGT
;
A
#
# COMPACT_ATOMS: atom_id res chain seq x y z
N MET A 1 -0.10 -7.46 3.26
CA MET A 1 -0.20 -6.11 2.67
C MET A 1 1.15 -5.41 2.62
N ILE A 2 1.79 -5.08 3.75
CA ILE A 2 3.08 -4.34 3.77
C ILE A 2 4.16 -4.98 2.86
N SER A 3 4.41 -6.30 2.97
CA SER A 3 5.40 -6.95 2.09
C SER A 3 5.09 -6.74 0.61
N LYS A 4 3.83 -6.91 0.21
CA LYS A 4 3.38 -6.72 -1.17
C LYS A 4 3.59 -5.28 -1.66
N TYR A 5 3.38 -4.28 -0.80
CA TYR A 5 3.66 -2.87 -1.13
C TYR A 5 5.17 -2.64 -1.32
N LYS A 6 6.01 -3.22 -0.45
CA LYS A 6 7.47 -3.18 -0.62
C LYS A 6 7.90 -3.85 -1.91
N ASP A 7 7.38 -5.04 -2.21
CA ASP A 7 7.68 -5.79 -3.42
C ASP A 7 7.26 -5.02 -4.68
N TYR A 8 6.12 -4.35 -4.64
CA TYR A 8 5.66 -3.49 -5.74
C TYR A 8 6.63 -2.32 -5.97
N LEU A 9 6.92 -1.55 -4.93
CA LEU A 9 7.78 -0.37 -5.04
C LEU A 9 9.22 -0.72 -5.41
N GLU A 10 9.74 -1.83 -4.89
CA GLU A 10 11.06 -2.35 -5.26
C GLU A 10 11.13 -2.69 -6.74
N LYS A 11 10.13 -3.38 -7.29
CA LYS A 11 10.06 -3.65 -8.73
C LYS A 11 10.05 -2.36 -9.54
N LYS A 12 9.29 -1.36 -9.11
CA LYS A 12 9.23 -0.05 -9.80
C LYS A 12 10.56 0.70 -9.74
N LEU A 13 11.26 0.68 -8.61
CA LEU A 13 12.60 1.24 -8.50
C LEU A 13 13.61 0.56 -9.42
N VAL A 14 13.58 -0.78 -9.48
CA VAL A 14 14.48 -1.55 -10.37
C VAL A 14 14.18 -1.23 -11.83
N SER A 15 12.91 -1.19 -12.22
CA SER A 15 12.51 -0.79 -13.58
C SER A 15 12.88 0.65 -13.93
N ALA A 16 12.88 1.55 -12.95
CA ALA A 16 13.26 2.96 -13.14
C ALA A 16 14.78 3.20 -13.26
N GLY A 17 15.61 2.19 -12.98
CA GLY A 17 17.05 2.26 -13.15
C GLY A 17 17.89 2.02 -11.90
N ILE A 18 17.29 1.66 -10.75
CA ILE A 18 18.05 1.19 -9.60
C ILE A 18 18.64 -0.20 -9.89
N LYS A 19 19.94 -0.26 -10.16
CA LYS A 19 20.66 -1.50 -10.51
C LYS A 19 21.17 -2.29 -9.31
N ARG A 20 21.28 -1.65 -8.15
CA ARG A 20 21.81 -2.27 -6.91
C ARG A 20 20.67 -2.73 -6.02
N LYS A 21 21.03 -3.35 -4.89
CA LYS A 21 20.08 -3.78 -3.86
C LYS A 21 19.17 -2.62 -3.44
N VAL A 22 17.86 -2.88 -3.40
CA VAL A 22 16.88 -1.99 -2.77
C VAL A 22 16.80 -2.32 -1.28
N TYR A 23 17.03 -1.33 -0.43
CA TYR A 23 17.01 -1.52 1.03
C TYR A 23 15.58 -1.46 1.57
N ARG A 24 15.25 -2.38 2.49
CA ARG A 24 13.89 -2.46 3.09
C ARG A 24 13.82 -1.96 4.53
N SER A 25 14.95 -1.50 5.09
CA SER A 25 15.06 -0.95 6.43
C SER A 25 16.12 0.16 6.49
N MET A 26 15.89 1.14 7.37
CA MET A 26 16.83 2.24 7.58
C MET A 26 18.16 1.76 8.17
N LYS A 27 18.13 0.67 8.96
CA LYS A 27 19.33 0.05 9.54
C LYS A 27 20.27 -0.47 8.46
N GLU A 28 19.75 -1.24 7.49
CA GLU A 28 20.57 -1.75 6.38
C GLU A 28 21.06 -0.62 5.48
N LEU A 29 20.21 0.37 5.24
CA LEU A 29 20.55 1.52 4.41
C LEU A 29 21.73 2.29 4.99
N LYS A 30 21.67 2.66 6.28
CA LYS A 30 22.74 3.37 6.99
C LYS A 30 24.04 2.56 7.04
N ALA A 31 23.95 1.25 7.27
CA ALA A 31 25.12 0.37 7.35
C ALA A 31 25.81 0.17 5.99
N SER A 32 25.10 0.33 4.87
CA SER A 32 25.65 0.03 3.55
C SER A 32 26.76 0.97 3.07
N GLY A 33 26.73 2.23 3.51
CA GLY A 33 27.57 3.29 2.95
C GLY A 33 27.41 3.49 1.44
N ALA A 34 26.33 2.99 0.82
CA ALA A 34 26.12 3.08 -0.61
C ALA A 34 25.83 4.53 -1.05
N VAL A 35 26.44 4.95 -2.16
CA VAL A 35 26.20 6.27 -2.78
C VAL A 35 25.00 6.22 -3.72
N HIS A 36 24.84 5.11 -4.46
CA HIS A 36 23.67 4.83 -5.28
C HIS A 36 22.66 4.06 -4.44
N ILE A 37 21.58 4.72 -4.06
CA ILE A 37 20.62 4.25 -3.08
C ILE A 37 19.26 4.06 -3.75
N GLY A 38 18.69 2.87 -3.58
CA GLY A 38 17.25 2.67 -3.66
C GLY A 38 16.76 2.11 -2.33
N ALA A 39 15.71 2.67 -1.74
CA ALA A 39 15.12 2.11 -0.53
C ALA A 39 13.60 2.23 -0.51
N VAL A 40 12.95 1.29 0.17
CA VAL A 40 11.52 1.28 0.46
C VAL A 40 11.32 1.03 1.95
N LEU A 41 10.92 2.08 2.67
CA LEU A 41 10.77 2.09 4.11
C LEU A 41 9.30 2.21 4.49
N PHE A 42 8.90 1.55 5.57
CA PHE A 42 7.60 1.79 6.18
C PHE A 42 7.68 3.09 6.96
N GLU A 43 6.67 3.95 6.80
CA GLU A 43 6.60 5.25 7.48
C GLU A 43 5.57 5.18 8.62
N ASP A 44 4.29 5.04 8.28
CA ASP A 44 3.18 5.07 9.22
C ASP A 44 1.99 4.28 8.67
N GLU A 45 1.02 4.00 9.54
CA GLU A 45 -0.24 3.39 9.17
C GLU A 45 -1.42 3.95 9.96
N LYS A 46 -2.46 4.35 9.24
CA LYS A 46 -3.69 4.90 9.80
C LYS A 46 -4.88 3.99 9.52
N PHE A 47 -5.76 3.89 10.51
CA PHE A 47 -6.95 3.07 10.44
C PHE A 47 -8.19 3.93 10.64
N GLN A 48 -9.21 3.66 9.83
CA GLN A 48 -10.52 4.26 9.98
C GLN A 48 -11.58 3.16 9.95
N LYS A 49 -12.56 3.23 10.86
CA LYS A 49 -13.73 2.34 10.82
C LYS A 49 -14.43 2.49 9.48
N ASP A 50 -14.68 1.35 8.85
CA ASP A 50 -15.42 1.23 7.61
C ASP A 50 -16.48 0.16 7.83
N GLY A 51 -17.64 0.34 7.24
CA GLY A 51 -18.77 -0.58 7.33
C GLY A 51 -19.38 -0.89 5.98
N SER A 52 -18.73 -0.44 4.91
CA SER A 52 -19.17 -0.64 3.53
C SER A 52 -19.24 -2.14 3.21
N LYS A 53 -20.22 -2.50 2.37
CA LYS A 53 -20.55 -3.89 2.08
C LYS A 53 -20.66 -4.07 0.58
N LYS A 54 -20.14 -5.20 0.08
CA LYS A 54 -20.30 -5.62 -1.30
C LYS A 54 -20.81 -7.05 -1.33
N MET A 55 -21.87 -7.27 -2.11
CA MET A 55 -22.45 -8.59 -2.35
C MET A 55 -21.83 -9.22 -3.58
N TYR A 56 -21.53 -10.50 -3.51
CA TYR A 56 -21.11 -11.30 -4.67
C TYR A 56 -21.50 -12.76 -4.47
N THR A 57 -21.45 -13.53 -5.56
CA THR A 57 -21.80 -14.94 -5.57
C THR A 57 -20.54 -15.73 -5.87
N LEU A 58 -20.25 -16.74 -5.04
CA LEU A 58 -19.18 -17.70 -5.30
C LEU A 58 -19.56 -18.63 -6.46
N GLU A 59 -18.58 -19.30 -7.06
CA GLU A 59 -18.81 -20.25 -8.16
C GLU A 59 -19.81 -21.36 -7.80
N ASN A 60 -19.85 -21.78 -6.54
CA ASN A 60 -20.80 -22.77 -6.02
C ASN A 60 -22.22 -22.21 -5.77
N GLY A 61 -22.52 -20.98 -6.20
CA GLY A 61 -23.82 -20.33 -6.04
C GLY A 61 -24.07 -19.69 -4.68
N THR A 62 -23.15 -19.82 -3.71
CA THR A 62 -23.29 -19.22 -2.38
C THR A 62 -23.19 -17.71 -2.47
N LYS A 63 -24.21 -17.00 -1.98
CA LYS A 63 -24.18 -15.54 -1.83
C LYS A 63 -23.36 -15.15 -0.60
N VAL A 64 -22.38 -14.27 -0.81
CA VAL A 64 -21.47 -13.80 0.22
C VAL A 64 -21.51 -12.28 0.30
N LYS A 65 -21.44 -11.78 1.53
CA LYS A 65 -21.35 -10.37 1.86
C LYS A 65 -19.94 -10.05 2.33
N ARG A 66 -19.16 -9.35 1.52
CA ARG A 66 -17.89 -8.76 1.93
C ARG A 66 -18.16 -7.48 2.71
N ILE A 67 -17.60 -7.37 3.90
CA ILE A 67 -17.66 -6.18 4.74
C ILE A 67 -16.25 -5.63 4.87
N LYS A 68 -16.02 -4.39 4.44
CA LYS A 68 -14.78 -3.67 4.77
C LYS A 68 -14.91 -3.18 6.20
N LYS A 69 -14.16 -3.77 7.14
CA LYS A 69 -14.20 -3.42 8.58
C LYS A 69 -13.40 -2.17 8.90
N LEU A 70 -12.31 -1.99 8.17
CA LEU A 70 -11.40 -0.87 8.31
C LEU A 70 -10.95 -0.43 6.93
N THR A 71 -10.90 0.88 6.71
CA THR A 71 -9.99 1.46 5.74
C THR A 71 -8.60 1.54 6.36
N ARG A 72 -7.59 1.06 5.63
CA ARG A 72 -6.20 1.02 6.06
C ARG A 72 -5.38 1.86 5.10
N LYS A 73 -4.80 2.95 5.60
CA LYS A 73 -3.90 3.84 4.86
C LYS A 73 -2.47 3.58 5.31
N THR A 74 -1.69 2.93 4.45
CA THR A 74 -0.29 2.58 4.75
C THR A 74 0.62 3.52 4.00
N GLN A 75 1.50 4.22 4.71
CA GLN A 75 2.47 5.13 4.11
C GLN A 75 3.86 4.48 4.04
N MET A 76 4.51 4.66 2.89
CA MET A 76 5.86 4.18 2.63
C MET A 76 6.71 5.32 2.09
N THR A 77 7.95 5.36 2.56
CA THR A 77 8.96 6.28 2.06
C THR A 77 9.85 5.55 1.07
N VAL A 78 9.86 6.03 -0.17
CA VAL A 78 10.79 5.59 -1.21
C VAL A 78 11.95 6.56 -1.27
N ILE A 79 13.18 6.05 -1.29
CA ILE A 79 14.38 6.88 -1.38
C ILE A 79 15.14 6.50 -2.65
N ILE A 80 15.44 7.51 -3.46
CA ILE A 80 16.32 7.40 -4.62
C ILE A 80 17.48 8.35 -4.35
N GLY A 81 18.70 7.84 -4.32
CA GLY A 81 19.91 8.64 -4.11
C GLY A 81 20.98 8.31 -5.13
N ASP A 82 21.70 9.33 -5.57
CA ASP A 82 22.83 9.21 -6.48
C ASP A 82 23.91 10.25 -6.15
N TYR A 83 25.04 10.17 -6.85
CA TYR A 83 26.08 11.19 -6.81
C TYR A 83 25.76 12.36 -7.76
N SER A 84 24.97 12.11 -8.82
CA SER A 84 24.57 13.10 -9.81
C SER A 84 23.08 13.43 -9.67
N GLU A 85 22.77 14.72 -9.59
CA GLU A 85 21.39 15.24 -9.58
C GLU A 85 20.63 14.82 -10.83
N GLU A 86 21.22 14.98 -12.02
CA GLU A 86 20.63 14.57 -13.29
C GLU A 86 20.26 13.07 -13.31
N LYS A 87 21.12 12.20 -12.79
CA LYS A 87 20.80 10.77 -12.68
C LYS A 87 19.70 10.50 -11.67
N CYS A 88 19.73 11.17 -10.52
CA CYS A 88 18.70 11.05 -9.50
C CYS A 88 17.33 11.48 -10.05
N GLU A 89 17.29 12.60 -10.78
CA GLU A 89 16.09 13.12 -11.44
C GLU A 89 15.58 12.20 -12.54
N ALA A 90 16.47 11.65 -13.37
CA ALA A 90 16.08 10.70 -14.41
C ALA A 90 15.40 9.46 -13.82
N ILE A 91 16.00 8.86 -12.77
CA ILE A 91 15.42 7.69 -12.09
C ILE A 91 14.11 8.07 -11.39
N PHE A 92 14.05 9.25 -10.76
CA PHE A 92 12.82 9.74 -10.14
C PHE A 92 11.69 9.89 -11.15
N SER A 93 11.95 10.51 -12.31
CA SER A 93 10.98 10.69 -13.39
C SER A 93 10.46 9.35 -13.92
N GLU A 94 11.36 8.39 -14.19
CA GLU A 94 10.97 7.05 -14.63
C GLU A 94 10.21 6.28 -13.56
N PHE A 95 10.57 6.44 -12.29
CA PHE A 95 9.85 5.86 -11.17
C PHE A 95 8.41 6.39 -11.11
N LEU A 96 8.21 7.70 -11.20
CA LEU A 96 6.88 8.31 -11.21
C LEU A 96 6.01 7.82 -12.37
N LYS A 97 6.56 7.74 -13.58
CA LYS A 97 5.86 7.17 -14.75
C LYS A 97 5.50 5.69 -14.55
N GLY A 98 6.33 4.96 -13.81
CA GLY A 98 6.14 3.55 -13.52
C GLY A 98 5.06 3.27 -12.48
N ILE A 99 4.72 4.23 -11.60
CA ILE A 99 3.70 4.06 -10.56
C ILE A 99 2.31 4.05 -11.20
N GLY A 100 1.56 2.99 -10.94
CA GLY A 100 0.16 2.87 -11.36
C GLY A 100 -0.78 3.41 -10.30
N ALA A 101 -2.05 3.63 -10.68
CA ALA A 101 -3.09 4.14 -9.78
C ALA A 101 -3.44 3.20 -8.62
N GLY A 102 -3.15 1.90 -8.74
CA GLY A 102 -3.41 0.92 -7.69
C GLY A 102 -2.99 -0.50 -8.04
N ILE A 103 -3.16 -1.41 -7.07
CA ILE A 103 -2.81 -2.83 -7.16
C ILE A 103 -3.89 -3.71 -6.52
N ASP A 104 -3.88 -5.00 -6.84
CA ASP A 104 -4.71 -6.00 -6.15
C ASP A 104 -4.05 -6.50 -4.85
N ASP A 105 -4.82 -6.55 -3.76
CA ASP A 105 -4.34 -6.99 -2.45
C ASP A 105 -4.02 -8.50 -2.38
N GLY A 106 -4.43 -9.28 -3.39
CA GLY A 106 -4.31 -10.74 -3.49
C GLY A 106 -5.61 -11.48 -3.20
N ASN A 107 -6.65 -10.78 -2.76
CA ASN A 107 -7.96 -11.30 -2.39
C ASN A 107 -9.08 -10.65 -3.21
N GLY A 108 -8.74 -10.03 -4.35
CA GLY A 108 -9.69 -9.34 -5.21
C GLY A 108 -10.11 -7.96 -4.70
N ASN A 109 -9.38 -7.35 -3.76
CA ASN A 109 -9.63 -5.99 -3.33
C ASN A 109 -8.61 -5.03 -3.94
N TYR A 110 -9.12 -3.94 -4.50
CA TYR A 110 -8.30 -2.86 -5.01
C TYR A 110 -7.66 -2.08 -3.86
N VAL A 111 -6.37 -1.79 -4.01
CA VAL A 111 -5.60 -0.87 -3.17
C VAL A 111 -5.18 0.29 -4.04
N GLU A 112 -5.69 1.47 -3.73
CA GLU A 112 -5.32 2.72 -4.40
C GLU A 112 -3.91 3.15 -3.98
N ILE A 113 -3.16 3.75 -4.90
CA ILE A 113 -1.80 4.23 -4.67
C ILE A 113 -1.78 5.73 -4.95
N ASN A 114 -1.34 6.50 -3.97
CA ASN A 114 -1.22 7.95 -4.04
C ASN A 114 0.21 8.40 -3.74
N ILE A 115 0.77 9.25 -4.59
CA ILE A 115 2.03 9.94 -4.31
C ILE A 115 1.67 11.21 -3.56
N LEU A 116 2.05 11.31 -2.28
CA LEU A 116 1.62 12.43 -1.43
C LEU A 116 2.54 13.63 -1.56
N LYS A 117 3.85 13.40 -1.60
CA LYS A 117 4.88 14.45 -1.61
C LYS A 117 6.26 13.87 -1.92
N SER A 118 7.17 14.73 -2.38
CA SER A 118 8.59 14.45 -2.47
C SER A 118 9.42 15.54 -1.80
N TYR A 119 10.60 15.16 -1.30
CA TYR A 119 11.58 16.05 -0.69
C TYR A 119 12.96 15.71 -1.21
N TRP A 120 13.69 16.73 -1.67
CA TRP A 120 15.08 16.60 -2.08
C TRP A 120 15.99 16.92 -0.91
N VAL A 121 17.03 16.11 -0.73
CA VAL A 121 17.98 16.20 0.38
C VAL A 121 19.38 16.12 -0.19
N ASP A 122 20.19 17.13 0.10
CA ASP A 122 21.60 17.20 -0.30
C ASP A 122 22.51 16.63 0.80
N GLU A 123 23.76 16.34 0.43
CA GLU A 123 24.79 15.72 1.29
C GLU A 123 24.96 16.39 2.67
N LYS A 124 24.72 17.71 2.77
CA LYS A 124 24.86 18.47 4.01
C LYS A 124 23.71 18.26 4.99
N ASP A 125 22.54 17.91 4.48
CA ASP A 125 21.30 17.76 5.26
C ASP A 125 20.85 16.29 5.34
N SER A 126 21.59 15.37 4.71
CA SER A 126 21.25 13.96 4.61
C SER A 126 21.98 13.10 5.63
N ILE A 127 21.26 12.15 6.24
CA ILE A 127 21.88 11.04 6.99
C ILE A 127 22.53 10.02 6.04
N LEU A 128 22.27 10.15 4.73
CA LEU A 128 22.76 9.24 3.69
C LEU A 128 24.05 9.81 3.06
N LYS A 129 24.96 8.92 2.67
CA LYS A 129 26.22 9.29 1.99
C LYS A 129 26.05 9.68 0.51
N SER A 130 24.83 9.63 -0.02
CA SER A 130 24.53 10.12 -1.38
C SER A 130 24.70 11.63 -1.44
N LYS A 131 25.23 12.15 -2.54
CA LYS A 131 25.39 13.60 -2.73
C LYS A 131 24.04 14.31 -2.81
N ILE A 132 23.07 13.64 -3.41
CA ILE A 132 21.68 14.09 -3.52
C ILE A 132 20.75 12.88 -3.44
N ALA A 133 19.61 13.05 -2.77
CA ALA A 133 18.57 12.05 -2.71
C ALA A 133 17.18 12.69 -2.73
N VAL A 134 16.23 12.04 -3.41
CA VAL A 134 14.81 12.35 -3.30
C VAL A 134 14.12 11.29 -2.44
N GLN A 135 13.34 11.77 -1.47
CA GLN A 135 12.46 10.96 -0.64
C GLN A 135 11.02 11.20 -1.07
N ILE A 136 10.27 10.14 -1.31
CA ILE A 136 8.92 10.17 -1.87
C ILE A 136 8.01 9.47 -0.89
N LEU A 137 6.99 10.17 -0.41
CA LEU A 137 5.96 9.58 0.45
C LEU A 137 4.82 9.05 -0.42
N ILE A 138 4.57 7.75 -0.33
CA ILE A 138 3.54 7.03 -1.07
C ILE A 138 2.54 6.45 -0.08
N GLU A 139 1.25 6.67 -0.34
CA GLU A 139 0.15 6.11 0.44
C GLU A 139 -0.57 5.01 -0.34
N PHE A 140 -0.75 3.87 0.30
CA PHE A 140 -1.59 2.77 -0.16
C PHE A 140 -2.89 2.80 0.63
N ILE A 141 -4.03 2.95 -0.05
CA ILE A 141 -5.36 2.96 0.56
C ILE A 141 -6.06 1.64 0.24
N GLY A 142 -6.07 0.75 1.23
CA GLY A 142 -6.73 -0.54 1.18
C GLY A 142 -7.74 -0.70 2.30
N GLY A 143 -7.92 -1.95 2.74
CA GLY A 143 -8.78 -2.24 3.88
C GLY A 143 -8.58 -3.61 4.47
N VAL A 144 -9.26 -3.83 5.58
CA VAL A 144 -9.43 -5.16 6.19
C VAL A 144 -10.85 -5.61 5.90
N TYR A 145 -10.97 -6.75 5.23
CA TYR A 145 -12.23 -7.27 4.73
C TYR A 145 -12.59 -8.57 5.44
N VAL A 146 -13.88 -8.77 5.67
CA VAL A 146 -14.43 -10.02 6.22
C VAL A 146 -15.60 -10.44 5.35
N ASP A 147 -15.55 -11.68 4.89
CA ASP A 147 -16.61 -12.30 4.13
C ASP A 147 -17.57 -13.03 5.07
N VAL A 148 -18.87 -12.77 4.91
CA VAL A 148 -19.93 -13.39 5.71
C VAL A 148 -20.93 -14.06 4.75
N PRO A 149 -21.16 -15.37 4.86
CA PRO A 149 -22.17 -16.04 4.03
C PRO A 149 -23.56 -15.49 4.34
N PHE A 150 -24.42 -15.41 3.34
CA PHE A 150 -25.83 -15.12 3.57
C PHE A 150 -26.50 -16.31 4.26
N VAL A 151 -26.96 -16.11 5.49
CA VAL A 151 -27.91 -17.02 6.13
C VAL A 151 -29.30 -16.48 5.86
N LYS A 152 -30.14 -17.24 5.14
CA LYS A 152 -31.57 -16.96 5.08
C LYS A 152 -32.14 -17.19 6.48
N ILE A 153 -32.66 -16.13 7.10
CA ILE A 153 -33.53 -16.29 8.27
C ILE A 153 -34.85 -16.77 7.68
N ASN A 154 -35.17 -18.05 7.85
CA ASN A 154 -36.51 -18.54 7.56
C ASN A 154 -37.48 -17.88 8.56
N GLU A 155 -38.63 -17.48 8.06
CA GLU A 155 -39.69 -16.74 8.74
C GLU A 155 -39.97 -17.32 10.14
N ILE A 156 -39.90 -16.47 11.15
CA ILE A 156 -40.49 -16.78 12.46
C ILE A 156 -41.99 -16.60 12.26
N GLU A 157 -42.75 -17.69 12.16
CA GLU A 157 -44.20 -17.66 12.29
C GLU A 157 -44.54 -17.17 13.71
N ILE A 158 -44.96 -15.91 13.81
CA ILE A 158 -45.61 -15.41 15.02
C ILE A 158 -47.05 -15.92 14.97
N THR A 159 -47.30 -17.06 15.59
CA THR A 159 -48.67 -17.48 15.91
C THR A 159 -49.21 -16.56 17.00
N GLY A 160 -49.88 -15.49 16.58
CA GLY A 160 -50.67 -14.65 17.45
C GLY A 160 -51.74 -15.51 18.12
N THR A 161 -51.57 -15.78 19.42
CA THR A 161 -52.61 -16.40 20.22
C THR A 161 -53.60 -15.30 20.56
N GLU A 162 -54.78 -15.31 19.94
CA GLU A 162 -55.91 -14.50 20.39
C GLU A 162 -56.28 -14.94 21.80
N ILE A 163 -56.01 -14.09 22.79
CA ILE A 163 -56.57 -14.25 24.13
C ILE A 163 -57.85 -13.43 24.10
N GLY A 164 -58.96 -14.08 23.79
CA GLY A 164 -60.29 -13.51 23.95
C GLY A 164 -60.61 -13.32 25.43
N THR A 165 -61.04 -12.12 25.81
CA THR A 165 -62.22 -11.87 26.66
C THR A 165 -62.59 -10.39 26.63
#